data_AF-A0A914QU65-F1
#
_entry.id   AF-A0A914QU65-F1
#
_cell.length_a   1.000
_cell.length_b   1.000
_cell.length_c   1.000
_cell.angle_alpha   90.00
_cell.angle_beta   90.00
_cell.angle_gamma   90.00
#
_symmetry.space_group_name_H-M   'P 1'
#
loop_
_entity.id
_entity.type
_entity.pdbx_description
1 polymer ?
#
loop_
_entity_poly.entity_id
_entity_poly.type
_entity_poly.pdbx_seq_one_letter_code
_entity_poly.pdbx_strand_id
1 'polypeptide(L)'
;MVVEETHIFNELTWVFLPGHFIMTILAFISIFGTINIVLATWNAPYLHGTCNYLIALNAIADSCHQLTQIIHGVIMFTKDGYMTRLPCTYWNTVSLIGANTAMLGVFIIGVDRLFSVVTPTIYRNANKTIYHIFIAVITVVINGILLGLIYDYAINNPNELVLPFF
;
A
#
# COMPACT_ATOMS: atom_id res chain seq x y z
N MET A 1 -35.12 14.54 5.67
CA MET A 1 -34.08 13.96 4.79
C MET A 1 -32.67 14.36 5.22
N VAL A 2 -32.28 15.65 5.27
CA VAL A 2 -30.92 16.05 5.74
C VAL A 2 -30.61 15.70 7.21
N VAL A 3 -31.62 15.75 8.09
CA VAL A 3 -31.47 15.41 9.53
C VAL A 3 -31.34 13.89 9.76
N GLU A 4 -31.81 13.07 8.84
CA GLU A 4 -31.82 11.61 8.97
C GLU A 4 -30.50 11.00 8.46
N GLU A 5 -29.93 11.57 7.38
CA GLU A 5 -28.58 11.23 6.90
C GLU A 5 -27.48 11.62 7.91
N THR A 6 -27.63 12.76 8.61
CA THR A 6 -26.66 13.19 9.63
C THR A 6 -26.70 12.33 10.90
N HIS A 7 -27.85 11.78 11.26
CA HIS A 7 -27.96 10.83 12.38
C HIS A 7 -27.30 9.48 12.05
N ILE A 8 -27.52 8.94 10.85
CA ILE A 8 -26.87 7.71 10.38
C ILE A 8 -25.36 7.93 10.25
N PHE A 9 -24.93 9.09 9.75
CA PHE A 9 -23.52 9.44 9.64
C PHE A 9 -22.82 9.47 11.02
N ASN A 10 -23.44 10.10 12.03
CA ASN A 10 -22.89 10.14 13.39
C ASN A 10 -22.76 8.74 13.99
N GLU A 11 -23.81 7.92 13.92
CA GLU A 11 -23.76 6.52 14.39
C GLU A 11 -22.64 5.73 13.70
N LEU A 12 -22.50 5.89 12.38
CA LEU A 12 -21.49 5.19 11.59
C LEU A 12 -20.06 5.68 11.88
N THR A 13 -19.87 7.00 12.03
CA THR A 13 -18.56 7.56 12.41
C THR A 13 -18.12 7.08 13.78
N TRP A 14 -19.01 7.03 14.78
CA TRP A 14 -18.67 6.54 16.12
C TRP A 14 -18.23 5.07 16.12
N VAL A 15 -18.76 4.25 15.21
CA VAL A 15 -18.34 2.84 15.04
C VAL A 15 -16.97 2.73 14.37
N PHE A 16 -16.68 3.56 13.36
CA PHE A 16 -15.39 3.51 12.63
C PHE A 16 -14.25 4.29 13.31
N LEU A 17 -14.58 5.23 14.19
CA LEU A 17 -13.63 6.08 14.92
C LEU A 17 -12.54 5.29 15.68
N PRO A 18 -12.85 4.28 16.52
CA PRO A 18 -11.82 3.54 17.24
C PRO A 18 -10.90 2.77 16.30
N GLY A 19 -11.45 2.20 15.23
CA GLY A 19 -10.67 1.50 14.21
C GLY A 19 -9.70 2.45 13.51
N HIS A 20 -10.19 3.62 13.09
CA HIS A 20 -9.36 4.61 12.44
C HIS A 20 -8.24 5.12 13.35
N PHE A 21 -8.54 5.42 14.62
CA PHE A 21 -7.55 5.85 15.60
C PHE A 21 -6.41 4.84 15.79
N ILE A 22 -6.75 3.54 15.91
CA ILE A 22 -5.76 2.47 15.99
C ILE A 22 -4.92 2.41 14.70
N MET A 23 -5.56 2.47 13.54
CA MET A 23 -4.87 2.42 12.25
C MET A 23 -3.91 3.60 12.07
N THR A 24 -4.26 4.81 12.54
CA THR A 24 -3.35 5.96 12.48
C THR A 24 -2.12 5.76 13.37
N ILE A 25 -2.28 5.23 14.59
CA ILE A 25 -1.15 4.93 15.49
C ILE A 25 -0.23 3.88 14.85
N LEU A 26 -0.82 2.80 14.32
CA LEU A 26 -0.09 1.76 13.61
C LEU A 26 0.61 2.31 12.36
N ALA A 27 -0.02 3.23 11.62
CA ALA A 27 0.59 3.89 10.47
C ALA A 27 1.83 4.70 10.88
N PHE A 28 1.80 5.45 11.97
CA PHE A 28 2.97 6.18 12.47
C PHE A 28 4.12 5.24 12.86
N ILE A 29 3.81 4.18 13.61
CA ILE A 29 4.81 3.16 13.99
C ILE A 29 5.38 2.49 12.75
N SER A 30 4.53 2.15 11.78
CA SER A 30 4.89 1.53 10.52
C SER A 30 5.83 2.43 9.72
N ILE A 31 5.49 3.70 9.52
CA ILE A 31 6.32 4.67 8.79
C ILE A 31 7.69 4.84 9.46
N PHE A 32 7.72 4.93 10.79
CA PHE A 32 8.98 5.01 11.52
C PHE A 32 9.84 3.75 11.32
N GLY A 33 9.22 2.56 11.41
CA GLY A 33 9.90 1.29 11.19
C GLY A 33 10.45 1.14 9.77
N THR A 34 9.64 1.46 8.76
CA THR A 34 10.01 1.31 7.35
C THR A 34 11.11 2.29 6.93
N ILE A 35 11.06 3.54 7.41
CA ILE A 35 12.14 4.52 7.16
C ILE A 35 13.46 4.02 7.76
N ASN A 36 13.44 3.47 8.98
CA ASN A 36 14.64 2.93 9.60
C ASN A 36 15.23 1.75 8.81
N ILE A 37 14.40 0.88 8.23
CA ILE A 37 14.85 -0.22 7.37
C ILE A 37 15.56 0.32 6.12
N VAL A 38 14.98 1.34 5.47
CA VAL A 38 15.57 1.95 4.28
C VAL A 38 16.89 2.63 4.62
N LEU A 39 16.93 3.40 5.71
CA LEU A 39 18.15 4.08 6.17
C LEU A 39 19.24 3.08 6.58
N ALA A 40 18.89 2.01 7.28
CA ALA A 40 19.83 0.96 7.64
C ALA A 40 20.40 0.28 6.40
N THR A 41 19.55 -0.02 5.41
CA THR A 41 20.00 -0.64 4.15
C THR A 41 20.93 0.29 3.37
N TRP A 42 20.69 1.61 3.38
CA TRP A 42 21.52 2.58 2.66
C TRP A 42 22.87 2.83 3.32
N ASN A 43 22.90 2.92 4.66
CA ASN A 43 24.11 3.31 5.39
C ASN A 43 25.10 2.15 5.58
N ALA A 44 24.62 0.91 5.53
CA ALA A 44 25.43 -0.25 5.86
C ALA A 44 25.74 -1.08 4.60
N PRO A 45 26.96 -0.97 4.03
CA PRO A 45 27.31 -1.66 2.78
C PRO A 45 27.30 -3.19 2.89
N TYR A 46 27.47 -3.73 4.10
CA TYR A 46 27.35 -5.17 4.36
C TYR A 46 25.90 -5.68 4.21
N LEU A 47 24.89 -4.78 4.24
CA LEU A 47 23.50 -5.09 3.96
C LEU A 47 23.14 -4.99 2.47
N HIS A 48 24.06 -4.66 1.55
CA HIS A 48 23.75 -4.52 0.12
C HIS A 48 23.62 -5.87 -0.63
N GLY A 49 22.76 -6.75 -0.12
CA GLY A 49 22.36 -7.99 -0.77
C GLY A 49 21.06 -7.85 -1.54
N THR A 50 20.86 -8.70 -2.56
CA THR A 50 19.63 -8.84 -3.36
C THR A 50 18.36 -8.81 -2.51
N CYS A 51 18.28 -9.67 -1.49
CA CYS A 51 17.11 -9.72 -0.61
C CYS A 51 16.90 -8.44 0.19
N ASN A 52 17.99 -7.81 0.67
CA ASN A 52 17.88 -6.60 1.49
C ASN A 52 17.42 -5.40 0.67
N TYR A 53 17.77 -5.33 -0.62
CA TYR A 53 17.18 -4.37 -1.56
C TYR A 53 15.69 -4.59 -1.75
N LEU A 54 15.24 -5.85 -1.89
CA LEU A 54 13.81 -6.17 -1.97
C LEU A 54 13.06 -5.78 -0.69
N ILE A 55 13.65 -6.02 0.48
CA ILE A 55 13.09 -5.59 1.77
C ILE A 55 12.99 -4.05 1.84
N ALA A 56 14.01 -3.32 1.40
CA ALA A 56 13.98 -1.86 1.38
C ALA A 56 12.91 -1.31 0.40
N LEU A 57 12.77 -1.92 -0.78
CA LEU A 57 11.71 -1.55 -1.73
C LEU A 57 10.31 -1.84 -1.17
N ASN A 58 10.14 -2.96 -0.47
CA ASN A 58 8.89 -3.29 0.22
C ASN A 58 8.55 -2.24 1.28
N ALA A 59 9.54 -1.84 2.08
CA ALA A 59 9.38 -0.83 3.11
C ALA A 59 8.97 0.54 2.53
N ILE A 60 9.47 0.90 1.35
CA ILE A 60 9.03 2.12 0.64
C ILE A 60 7.55 1.99 0.22
N ALA A 61 7.14 0.84 -0.34
CA ALA A 61 5.76 0.60 -0.74
C ALA A 61 4.79 0.66 0.46
N ASP A 62 5.15 0.04 1.58
CA ASP A 62 4.41 0.11 2.84
C ASP A 62 4.28 1.56 3.34
N SER A 63 5.35 2.36 3.24
CA SER A 63 5.33 3.77 3.65
C SER A 63 4.35 4.59 2.81
N CYS A 64 4.34 4.39 1.48
CA CYS A 64 3.40 5.06 0.57
C CYS A 64 1.94 4.68 0.86
N HIS A 65 1.68 3.40 1.13
CA HIS A 65 0.36 2.92 1.52
C HIS A 65 -0.12 3.61 2.81
N GLN A 66 0.72 3.59 3.86
CA GLN A 66 0.37 4.15 5.17
C GLN A 66 0.19 5.67 5.13
N LEU A 67 1.00 6.40 4.34
CA LEU A 67 0.81 7.83 4.14
C LEU A 67 -0.58 8.14 3.56
N THR A 68 -1.06 7.32 2.63
CA THR A 68 -2.37 7.52 2.03
C THR A 68 -3.50 7.25 3.02
N GLN A 69 -3.36 6.25 3.90
CA GLN A 69 -4.32 5.99 4.99
C GLN A 69 -4.43 7.16 5.97
N ILE A 70 -3.31 7.83 6.28
CA ILE A 70 -3.32 9.05 7.11
C ILE A 70 -4.09 10.17 6.41
N ILE A 71 -3.89 10.36 5.10
CA ILE A 71 -4.61 11.38 4.32
C ILE A 71 -6.12 11.11 4.31
N HIS A 72 -6.54 9.86 4.07
CA HIS A 72 -7.96 9.48 4.14
C HIS A 72 -8.57 9.74 5.52
N GLY A 73 -7.79 9.53 6.58
CA GLY A 73 -8.17 9.88 7.94
C GLY A 73 -8.48 11.35 8.13
N VAL A 74 -7.57 12.23 7.70
CA VAL A 74 -7.77 13.68 7.80
C VAL A 74 -9.00 14.13 7.02
N ILE A 75 -9.24 13.57 5.84
CA ILE A 75 -10.41 13.89 5.01
C ILE A 75 -11.70 13.49 5.73
N MET A 76 -11.71 12.33 6.39
CA MET A 76 -12.86 11.86 7.17
C MET A 76 -13.28 12.86 8.26
N PHE A 77 -12.30 13.45 8.96
CA PHE A 77 -12.56 14.39 10.05
C PHE A 77 -12.84 15.83 9.62
N THR A 78 -12.50 16.21 8.38
CA THR A 78 -12.55 17.61 7.93
C THR A 78 -13.66 17.90 6.91
N LYS A 79 -14.14 16.90 6.15
CA LYS A 79 -15.08 17.09 5.03
C LYS A 79 -16.36 16.24 5.14
N ASP A 80 -16.98 16.19 6.31
CA ASP A 80 -18.21 15.42 6.56
C ASP A 80 -18.11 13.93 6.12
N GLY A 81 -16.89 13.38 6.03
CA GLY A 81 -16.64 11.99 5.62
C GLY A 81 -16.80 11.65 4.14
N TYR A 82 -17.42 12.51 3.32
CA TYR A 82 -17.75 12.19 1.92
C TYR A 82 -16.86 12.93 0.91
N MET A 83 -16.54 12.23 -0.18
CA MET A 83 -15.75 12.77 -1.27
C MET A 83 -16.34 12.32 -2.61
N THR A 84 -16.22 13.16 -3.64
CA THR A 84 -16.59 12.76 -5.00
C THR A 84 -15.68 11.63 -5.47
N ARG A 85 -16.23 10.71 -6.29
CA ARG A 85 -15.56 9.46 -6.66
C ARG A 85 -14.22 9.65 -7.35
N LEU A 86 -14.12 10.55 -8.32
CA LEU A 86 -12.87 10.76 -9.08
C LEU A 86 -11.65 11.07 -8.20
N PRO A 87 -11.68 12.10 -7.34
CA PRO A 87 -10.52 12.40 -6.50
C PRO A 87 -10.35 11.35 -5.38
N CYS A 88 -11.43 10.68 -4.94
CA CYS A 88 -11.33 9.57 -3.98
C CYS A 88 -10.57 8.38 -4.60
N THR A 89 -10.95 7.98 -5.82
CA THR A 89 -10.28 6.94 -6.59
C THR A 89 -8.81 7.27 -6.87
N TYR A 90 -8.48 8.55 -7.08
CA TYR A 90 -7.09 8.97 -7.25
C TYR A 90 -6.23 8.69 -6.01
N TRP A 91 -6.69 9.10 -4.82
CA TRP A 91 -5.97 8.80 -3.57
C TRP A 91 -5.97 7.31 -3.27
N ASN A 92 -7.11 6.63 -3.43
CA ASN A 92 -7.22 5.19 -3.20
C ASN A 92 -6.30 4.37 -4.12
N THR A 93 -6.08 4.84 -5.36
CA THR A 93 -5.12 4.22 -6.29
C THR A 93 -3.71 4.17 -5.71
N VAL A 94 -3.24 5.25 -5.11
CA VAL A 94 -1.89 5.30 -4.52
C VAL A 94 -1.77 4.31 -3.36
N SER A 95 -2.79 4.27 -2.50
CA SER A 95 -2.88 3.31 -1.40
C SER A 95 -2.85 1.87 -1.90
N LEU A 96 -3.63 1.57 -2.94
CA LEU A 96 -3.79 0.23 -3.49
C LEU A 96 -2.52 -0.28 -4.16
N ILE A 97 -1.83 0.58 -4.93
CA ILE A 97 -0.53 0.23 -5.52
C ILE A 97 0.47 -0.10 -4.41
N GLY A 98 0.55 0.73 -3.37
CA GLY A 98 1.42 0.49 -2.23
C GLY A 98 1.14 -0.85 -1.55
N ALA A 99 -0.13 -1.14 -1.23
CA ALA A 99 -0.55 -2.38 -0.58
C ALA A 99 -0.25 -3.62 -1.43
N ASN A 100 -0.59 -3.59 -2.73
CA ASN A 100 -0.36 -4.72 -3.63
C ASN A 100 1.14 -4.97 -3.85
N THR A 101 1.91 -3.90 -4.05
CA THR A 101 3.36 -4.01 -4.19
C THR A 101 4.00 -4.57 -2.92
N ALA A 102 3.55 -4.15 -1.73
CA ALA A 102 4.04 -4.70 -0.47
C ALA A 102 3.66 -6.18 -0.29
N MET A 103 2.42 -6.56 -0.61
CA MET A 103 1.98 -7.95 -0.52
C MET A 103 2.79 -8.88 -1.45
N LEU A 104 2.95 -8.46 -2.70
CA LEU A 104 3.77 -9.20 -3.68
C LEU A 104 5.24 -9.21 -3.28
N GLY A 105 5.75 -8.08 -2.77
CA GLY A 105 7.13 -7.95 -2.30
C GLY A 105 7.46 -8.94 -1.18
N VAL A 106 6.60 -9.06 -0.17
CA VAL A 106 6.78 -10.06 0.91
C VAL A 106 6.76 -11.49 0.38
N PHE A 107 5.84 -11.81 -0.54
CA PHE A 107 5.81 -13.14 -1.17
C PHE A 107 7.12 -13.44 -1.91
N ILE A 108 7.60 -12.48 -2.69
CA ILE A 108 8.85 -12.60 -3.44
C ILE A 108 10.06 -12.75 -2.51
N ILE A 109 10.13 -11.98 -1.43
CA ILE A 109 11.17 -12.13 -0.41
C ILE A 109 11.14 -13.55 0.18
N GLY A 110 9.94 -14.08 0.47
CA GLY A 110 9.78 -15.46 0.95
C GLY A 110 10.30 -16.49 -0.05
N VAL A 111 9.99 -16.31 -1.33
CA VAL A 111 10.47 -17.17 -2.42
C VAL A 111 11.99 -17.09 -2.56
N ASP A 112 12.59 -15.90 -2.60
CA ASP A 112 14.04 -15.69 -2.66
C ASP A 112 14.76 -16.41 -1.50
N ARG A 113 14.23 -16.26 -0.28
CA ARG A 113 14.77 -16.94 0.91
C ARG A 113 14.62 -18.45 0.83
N LEU A 114 13.47 -18.96 0.38
CA LEU A 114 13.27 -20.40 0.20
C LEU A 114 14.26 -20.99 -0.82
N PHE A 115 14.43 -20.34 -1.99
CA PHE A 115 15.38 -20.78 -3.01
C PHE A 115 16.83 -20.76 -2.49
N SER A 116 17.19 -19.75 -1.70
CA SER A 116 18.53 -19.66 -1.12
C SER A 116 18.86 -20.84 -0.18
N VAL A 117 17.86 -21.39 0.49
CA VAL A 117 18.01 -22.51 1.44
C VAL A 117 17.91 -23.87 0.74
N VAL A 118 16.93 -24.05 -0.16
CA VAL A 118 16.66 -25.35 -0.78
C VAL A 118 17.66 -25.69 -1.88
N THR A 119 18.08 -24.70 -2.68
CA THR A 119 18.98 -24.93 -3.82
C THR A 119 20.13 -23.90 -3.88
N PRO A 120 21.02 -23.86 -2.88
CA PRO A 120 22.06 -22.83 -2.76
C PRO A 120 23.01 -22.76 -3.96
N THR A 121 23.34 -23.90 -4.57
CA THR A 121 24.24 -23.99 -5.73
C THR A 121 23.63 -23.36 -6.98
N ILE A 122 22.33 -23.57 -7.21
CA ILE A 122 21.60 -22.97 -8.33
C ILE A 122 21.40 -21.48 -8.08
N TYR A 123 21.01 -21.11 -6.87
CA TYR A 123 20.82 -19.73 -6.47
C TYR A 123 22.09 -18.88 -6.66
N ARG A 124 23.27 -19.43 -6.32
CA ARG A 124 24.55 -18.74 -6.51
C ARG A 124 24.88 -18.47 -7.98
N ASN A 125 24.46 -19.36 -8.87
CA ASN A 125 24.75 -19.27 -10.31
C ASN A 125 23.63 -18.56 -11.09
N ALA A 126 22.49 -18.27 -10.46
CA ALA A 126 21.36 -17.61 -11.10
C ALA A 126 21.64 -16.13 -11.37
N ASN A 127 21.15 -15.62 -12.50
CA ASN A 127 21.25 -14.21 -12.83
C ASN A 127 20.24 -13.40 -12.01
N LYS A 128 20.74 -12.75 -10.97
CA LYS A 128 19.97 -11.89 -10.06
C LYS A 128 19.22 -10.79 -10.80
N THR A 129 19.78 -10.21 -11.86
CA THR A 129 19.15 -9.10 -12.59
C THR A 129 17.86 -9.54 -13.29
N ILE A 130 17.87 -10.71 -13.94
CA ILE A 130 16.70 -11.26 -14.63
C ILE A 130 15.59 -11.56 -13.62
N TYR A 131 15.95 -12.07 -12.44
CA TYR A 131 15.00 -12.34 -11.35
C TYR A 131 14.27 -11.06 -10.91
N HIS A 132 15.00 -9.98 -10.61
CA HIS A 132 14.39 -8.70 -10.23
C HIS A 132 13.51 -8.10 -11.33
N ILE A 133 13.93 -8.20 -12.60
CA ILE A 133 13.14 -7.71 -13.74
C ILE A 133 11.83 -8.47 -13.83
N PHE A 134 11.86 -9.80 -13.72
CA PHE A 134 10.65 -10.64 -13.78
C PHE A 134 9.66 -10.28 -12.67
N ILE A 135 10.16 -10.09 -11.46
CA ILE A 135 9.40 -9.62 -10.30
C ILE A 135 8.76 -8.25 -10.53
N ALA A 136 9.54 -7.30 -11.03
CA ALA A 136 9.05 -5.94 -11.29
C ALA A 136 7.95 -5.96 -12.37
N VAL A 137 8.13 -6.75 -13.43
CA VAL A 137 7.14 -6.90 -14.50
C VAL A 137 5.83 -7.49 -13.96
N ILE A 138 5.87 -8.56 -13.16
CA ILE A 138 4.66 -9.15 -12.57
C ILE A 138 3.93 -8.12 -11.71
N THR A 139 4.66 -7.38 -10.88
CA THR A 139 4.09 -6.37 -9.98
C THR A 139 3.42 -5.25 -10.77
N VAL A 140 4.06 -4.77 -11.84
CA VAL A 140 3.52 -3.71 -12.70
C VAL A 140 2.27 -4.19 -13.46
N VAL A 141 2.29 -5.40 -14.01
CA VAL A 141 1.16 -5.96 -14.76
C VAL A 141 -0.07 -6.12 -13.87
N ILE A 142 0.09 -6.72 -12.68
CA ILE A 142 -1.01 -6.93 -11.75
C ILE A 142 -1.61 -5.59 -11.29
N ASN A 143 -0.76 -4.63 -10.90
CA ASN A 143 -1.23 -3.31 -10.51
C ASN A 143 -1.89 -2.55 -11.66
N GLY A 144 -1.37 -2.66 -12.88
CA GLY A 144 -1.91 -2.01 -14.06
C GLY A 144 -3.31 -2.52 -14.44
N ILE A 145 -3.54 -3.83 -14.37
CA ILE A 145 -4.87 -4.42 -14.62
C ILE A 145 -5.88 -3.93 -13.58
N LEU A 146 -5.52 -3.99 -12.29
CA LEU A 146 -6.39 -3.53 -11.21
C LEU A 146 -6.73 -2.04 -11.33
N LEU A 147 -5.72 -1.22 -11.64
CA LEU A 147 -5.93 0.22 -11.83
C LEU A 147 -6.85 0.51 -13.01
N GLY A 148 -6.67 -0.19 -14.14
CA GLY A 148 -7.54 -0.04 -15.31
C GLY A 148 -9.00 -0.31 -15.00
N LEU A 149 -9.29 -1.38 -14.25
CA LEU A 149 -10.65 -1.74 -13.83
C LEU A 149 -11.28 -0.70 -12.90
N ILE A 150 -10.52 -0.22 -11.92
CA ILE A 150 -10.99 0.77 -10.95
C ILE A 150 -11.25 2.12 -11.63
N TYR A 151 -10.36 2.53 -12.54
CA TYR A 151 -10.49 3.80 -13.23
C TYR A 151 -11.66 3.80 -14.23
N ASP A 152 -11.86 2.69 -14.96
CA ASP A 152 -13.03 2.51 -15.83
C ASP A 152 -14.33 2.63 -15.02
N TYR A 153 -14.40 1.97 -13.86
CA TYR A 153 -15.56 2.05 -12.99
C TYR A 153 -15.79 3.47 -12.42
N ALA A 154 -14.72 4.21 -12.11
CA ALA A 154 -14.79 5.57 -11.59
C ALA A 154 -15.24 6.59 -12.63
N ILE A 155 -14.79 6.48 -13.89
CA ILE A 155 -15.23 7.36 -14.99
C ILE A 155 -16.71 7.19 -15.28
N ASN A 156 -17.22 5.95 -15.22
CA ASN A 156 -18.62 5.66 -15.49
C ASN A 156 -19.57 6.20 -14.39
N ASN A 157 -19.05 6.63 -13.24
CA ASN A 157 -19.84 7.05 -12.08
C ASN A 157 -19.17 8.23 -11.31
N PRO A 158 -18.98 9.41 -11.92
CA PRO A 158 -18.11 10.46 -11.38
C PRO A 158 -18.71 11.24 -10.20
N ASN A 159 -20.03 11.31 -10.13
CA ASN A 159 -20.77 12.14 -9.15
C ASN A 159 -21.24 11.37 -7.91
N GLU A 160 -20.93 10.07 -7.83
CA GLU A 160 -21.27 9.27 -6.66
C GLU A 160 -20.43 9.72 -5.46
N LEU A 161 -21.09 9.99 -4.34
CA LEU A 161 -20.42 10.29 -3.07
C LEU A 161 -19.98 8.98 -2.45
N VAL A 162 -18.68 8.86 -2.20
CA VAL A 162 -18.06 7.66 -1.64
C VAL A 162 -17.30 8.01 -0.37
N LEU A 163 -17.22 7.04 0.54
CA LEU A 163 -16.36 7.13 1.70
C LEU A 163 -14.92 6.80 1.28
N PRO A 164 -13.90 7.54 1.74
CA PRO A 164 -12.50 7.34 1.35
C PRO A 164 -11.87 6.02 1.84
N PHE A 165 -12.66 5.15 2.47
CA PHE A 165 -12.25 3.83 2.95
C PHE A 165 -12.69 2.67 2.04
N PHE A 166 -13.48 2.94 0.99
CA PHE A 166 -14.02 1.95 0.05
C PHE A 166 -13.58 2.21 -1.40
#